data_AF-A0A7Z8L6H0-F1
#
_entry.id   AF-A0A7Z8L6H0-F1
#
_cell.length_a   1.000
_cell.length_b   1.000
_cell.length_c   1.000
_cell.angle_alpha   90.00
_cell.angle_beta   90.00
_cell.angle_gamma   90.00
#
_symmetry.space_group_name_H-M   'P 1'
#
loop_
_entity.id
_entity.type
_entity.pdbx_description
1 polymer ?
#
loop_
_entity_poly.entity_id
_entity_poly.type
_entity_poly.pdbx_seq_one_letter_code
_entity_poly.pdbx_strand_id
1 'polypeptide(L)'
;MGIACKGSVKYPKRHHKPRPRDQRFSGRKILGSIRLGQLAHCSPPLATEPVAVNLVTLPSYWRFWWPLALVGLAIPLSKVIINGGLARLEDGVVELATVAYAEGLFHLAQAAMAFVPQAATVLVRSRRDHQRCWRLSLLLAAMLALPILALGGPLRPLLGHLYGIDGAILQQAANYLLWMCPLLLLHAVVGYRVGLLVRHQRTGWVSIATMSYLATVATVVGIGSWLSAPPLVLVVGSQAAALVVKASLLMLIWRQTPTDLTESEDRPLAFRGIWTFFWPLAITSAMFAASRPVIYSVVGYTEQALLTVAVLRVAFDLGLLVQLPVNQFRHLLVTFVARDQAGVARFMLLTTAIITLLSLAFIASPLCPWVLQEVMGIREDLIGPVRSTWLILVLVPVVVAWRNWHHGLAMVRRRTRSMALAAVLRVAGTGALCAAAVPFGLLDHHLGATALLLGFAVEALVVRQGGKRHRRLPLE
;
A
#
# COMPACT_ATOMS: atom_id res chain seq x y z
N MET A 1 19.20 57.94 -51.47
CA MET A 1 19.12 57.06 -52.66
C MET A 1 18.83 55.64 -52.19
N GLY A 2 18.06 54.76 -52.84
CA GLY A 2 17.75 54.62 -54.27
C GLY A 2 18.78 53.66 -54.89
N ILE A 3 18.45 52.59 -55.64
CA ILE A 3 17.27 52.29 -56.50
C ILE A 3 16.83 50.79 -56.31
N ALA A 4 15.69 50.36 -56.87
CA ALA A 4 15.21 48.96 -56.89
C ALA A 4 15.69 48.20 -58.16
N CYS A 5 15.19 47.05 -58.68
CA CYS A 5 14.06 46.13 -58.48
C CYS A 5 14.42 44.79 -59.23
N LYS A 6 13.66 43.69 -59.42
CA LYS A 6 12.30 43.19 -59.13
C LYS A 6 12.29 41.65 -59.31
N GLY A 7 11.51 40.85 -58.58
CA GLY A 7 11.37 39.39 -58.83
C GLY A 7 10.44 38.66 -57.85
N SER A 8 9.72 37.61 -58.29
CA SER A 8 8.59 37.03 -57.52
C SER A 8 8.60 35.49 -57.37
N VAL A 9 7.90 35.01 -56.33
CA VAL A 9 7.89 33.62 -55.82
C VAL A 9 6.61 32.87 -56.22
N LYS A 10 6.68 31.53 -56.34
CA LYS A 10 5.50 30.63 -56.40
C LYS A 10 5.64 29.43 -55.45
N TYR A 11 4.53 29.03 -54.83
CA TYR A 11 4.34 27.79 -54.06
C TYR A 11 3.02 27.12 -54.49
N PRO A 12 2.87 25.78 -54.36
CA PRO A 12 1.64 25.06 -54.71
C PRO A 12 0.52 25.24 -53.66
N LYS A 13 -0.75 25.10 -54.08
CA LYS A 13 -1.95 25.37 -53.27
C LYS A 13 -2.46 24.14 -52.50
N ARG A 14 -3.06 24.39 -51.32
CA ARG A 14 -4.00 23.48 -50.63
C ARG A 14 -5.44 23.83 -51.01
N HIS A 15 -6.36 22.87 -50.97
CA HIS A 15 -7.81 23.10 -51.07
C HIS A 15 -8.53 22.72 -49.77
N HIS A 16 -9.40 23.60 -49.28
CA HIS A 16 -10.38 23.32 -48.22
C HIS A 16 -11.73 22.87 -48.83
N LYS A 17 -12.51 22.09 -48.07
CA LYS A 17 -13.97 21.96 -48.23
C LYS A 17 -14.68 22.44 -46.96
N PRO A 18 -15.88 23.07 -47.06
CA PRO A 18 -16.61 23.63 -45.92
C PRO A 18 -17.50 22.58 -45.21
N ARG A 19 -18.02 22.95 -44.03
CA ARG A 19 -19.09 22.22 -43.32
C ARG A 19 -20.48 22.72 -43.79
N PRO A 20 -21.50 21.83 -43.89
CA PRO A 20 -22.90 22.26 -43.91
C PRO A 20 -23.46 22.47 -42.48
N ARG A 21 -24.59 23.16 -42.40
CA ARG A 21 -25.43 23.33 -41.20
C ARG A 21 -26.89 23.07 -41.59
N ASP A 22 -27.66 22.51 -40.66
CA ASP A 22 -29.13 22.50 -40.52
C ASP A 22 -30.02 22.78 -41.76
N GLN A 23 -30.76 21.76 -42.21
CA GLN A 23 -32.11 21.96 -42.78
C GLN A 23 -32.99 20.69 -42.65
N ARG A 24 -34.31 20.86 -42.54
CA ARG A 24 -35.31 19.79 -42.33
C ARG A 24 -36.06 19.48 -43.63
N PHE A 25 -36.12 18.21 -44.02
CA PHE A 25 -37.22 17.61 -44.82
C PHE A 25 -37.43 16.20 -44.24
N SER A 26 -38.63 15.77 -43.82
CA SER A 26 -39.88 15.57 -44.59
C SER A 26 -39.73 14.47 -45.65
N GLY A 27 -40.73 13.59 -45.79
CA GLY A 27 -40.54 12.28 -46.43
C GLY A 27 -41.61 11.85 -47.43
N ARG A 28 -41.58 10.53 -47.74
CA ARG A 28 -42.33 9.76 -48.75
C ARG A 28 -41.68 9.73 -50.15
N LYS A 29 -41.67 8.50 -50.73
CA LYS A 29 -41.11 8.10 -52.03
C LYS A 29 -39.57 8.24 -52.05
N ILE A 30 -38.80 7.31 -52.62
CA ILE A 30 -39.08 6.40 -53.75
C ILE A 30 -38.93 4.92 -53.34
N LEU A 31 -39.81 4.06 -53.86
CA LEU A 31 -39.60 2.60 -53.93
C LEU A 31 -39.07 2.27 -55.33
N GLY A 32 -38.04 1.42 -55.44
CA GLY A 32 -37.41 1.13 -56.74
C GLY A 32 -36.42 -0.03 -56.72
N SER A 33 -36.95 -1.26 -56.75
CA SER A 33 -36.29 -2.50 -57.21
C SER A 33 -34.76 -2.63 -57.10
N ILE A 34 -34.29 -3.38 -56.09
CA ILE A 34 -33.00 -4.11 -56.16
C ILE A 34 -33.30 -5.59 -55.93
N ARG A 35 -32.72 -6.48 -56.75
CA ARG A 35 -32.99 -7.92 -56.73
C ARG A 35 -32.27 -8.58 -55.54
N LEU A 36 -32.98 -9.41 -54.76
CA LEU A 36 -32.32 -10.40 -53.90
C LEU A 36 -31.74 -11.51 -54.80
N GLY A 37 -30.46 -11.84 -54.65
CA GLY A 37 -29.86 -12.94 -55.39
C GLY A 37 -28.34 -12.94 -55.61
N GLN A 38 -27.53 -12.25 -54.79
CA GLN A 38 -26.06 -12.33 -54.91
C GLN A 38 -25.28 -11.93 -53.64
N LEU A 39 -25.66 -12.49 -52.47
CA LEU A 39 -24.90 -12.39 -51.21
C LEU A 39 -24.85 -13.75 -50.48
N ALA A 40 -24.22 -14.72 -51.12
CA ALA A 40 -23.82 -15.99 -50.51
C ALA A 40 -22.39 -16.33 -50.97
N HIS A 41 -21.63 -17.03 -50.11
CA HIS A 41 -20.22 -17.41 -50.32
C HIS A 41 -19.20 -16.26 -50.31
N CYS A 42 -18.92 -15.74 -49.12
CA CYS A 42 -17.54 -15.41 -48.73
C CYS A 42 -17.42 -15.30 -47.20
N SER A 43 -17.34 -16.44 -46.53
CA SER A 43 -17.01 -16.54 -45.11
C SER A 43 -16.04 -17.70 -44.94
N PRO A 44 -14.83 -17.50 -44.38
CA PRO A 44 -13.97 -18.62 -44.05
C PRO A 44 -14.67 -19.48 -42.99
N PRO A 45 -14.50 -20.81 -43.00
CA PRO A 45 -15.00 -21.63 -41.91
C PRO A 45 -14.36 -21.15 -40.61
N LEU A 46 -15.19 -20.88 -39.60
CA LEU A 46 -14.72 -20.69 -38.23
C LEU A 46 -14.15 -22.02 -37.75
N ALA A 47 -12.85 -22.21 -37.95
CA ALA A 47 -12.10 -23.28 -37.34
C ALA A 47 -12.23 -23.14 -35.83
N THR A 48 -13.10 -23.96 -35.23
CA THR A 48 -13.19 -24.12 -33.78
C THR A 48 -11.99 -24.93 -33.33
N GLU A 49 -10.80 -24.33 -33.42
CA GLU A 49 -9.68 -24.75 -32.59
C GLU A 49 -10.19 -24.81 -31.15
N PRO A 50 -10.06 -25.95 -30.46
CA PRO A 50 -10.42 -26.01 -29.06
C PRO A 50 -9.47 -25.07 -28.31
N VAL A 51 -9.95 -23.87 -27.97
CA VAL A 51 -9.20 -22.89 -27.17
C VAL A 51 -8.72 -23.62 -25.93
N ALA A 52 -7.43 -23.95 -25.90
CA ALA A 52 -6.88 -24.82 -24.88
C ALA A 52 -7.10 -24.14 -23.52
N VAL A 53 -8.07 -24.67 -22.77
CA VAL A 53 -8.39 -24.22 -21.42
C VAL A 53 -7.22 -24.66 -20.57
N ASN A 54 -6.19 -23.81 -20.54
CA ASN A 54 -4.94 -24.02 -19.83
C ASN A 54 -5.29 -24.19 -18.36
N LEU A 55 -5.40 -25.47 -17.95
CA LEU A 55 -5.75 -25.88 -16.60
C LEU A 55 -4.78 -25.18 -15.65
N VAL A 56 -5.32 -24.44 -14.69
CA VAL A 56 -4.49 -23.58 -13.83
C VAL A 56 -3.79 -24.45 -12.80
N THR A 57 -2.63 -24.97 -13.18
CA THR A 57 -1.86 -25.92 -12.38
C THR A 57 -1.27 -25.28 -11.12
N LEU A 58 -1.03 -26.09 -10.09
CA LEU A 58 -0.45 -25.64 -8.82
C LEU A 58 0.87 -24.83 -8.98
N PRO A 59 1.83 -25.19 -9.87
CA PRO A 59 3.01 -24.37 -10.14
C PRO A 59 2.70 -22.97 -10.68
N SER A 60 1.57 -22.80 -11.39
CA SER A 60 1.14 -21.50 -11.93
C SER A 60 0.78 -20.50 -10.81
N TYR A 61 0.16 -20.99 -9.73
CA TYR A 61 -0.12 -20.17 -8.54
C TYR A 61 1.16 -19.79 -7.80
N TRP A 62 2.07 -20.75 -7.56
CA TRP A 62 3.35 -20.50 -6.88
C TRP A 62 4.21 -19.50 -7.65
N ARG A 63 4.35 -19.66 -8.97
CA ARG A 63 5.14 -18.75 -9.83
C ARG A 63 4.59 -17.31 -9.86
N PHE A 64 3.28 -17.13 -9.66
CA PHE A 64 2.66 -15.82 -9.53
C PHE A 64 2.79 -15.22 -8.12
N TRP A 65 2.52 -16.03 -7.08
CA TRP A 65 2.40 -15.54 -5.70
C TRP A 65 3.75 -15.30 -5.04
N TRP A 66 4.74 -16.18 -5.23
CA TRP A 66 6.02 -16.13 -4.49
C TRP A 66 6.82 -14.84 -4.71
N PRO A 67 7.00 -14.33 -5.96
CA PRO A 67 7.69 -13.06 -6.16
C PRO A 67 6.97 -11.86 -5.52
N LEU A 68 5.64 -11.88 -5.54
CA LEU A 68 4.80 -10.82 -4.97
C LEU A 68 4.78 -10.85 -3.43
N ALA A 69 4.89 -12.04 -2.84
CA ALA A 69 5.08 -12.22 -1.40
C ALA A 69 6.47 -11.72 -0.97
N LEU A 70 7.55 -12.21 -1.58
CA LEU A 70 8.93 -11.89 -1.21
C LEU A 70 9.26 -10.39 -1.30
N VAL A 71 8.88 -9.73 -2.41
CA VAL A 71 9.14 -8.28 -2.58
C VAL A 71 8.39 -7.44 -1.53
N GLY A 72 7.27 -7.95 -0.99
CA GLY A 72 6.54 -7.30 0.10
C GLY A 72 7.26 -7.34 1.45
N LEU A 73 8.06 -8.38 1.74
CA LEU A 73 8.68 -8.59 3.05
C LEU A 73 9.80 -7.58 3.38
N ALA A 74 10.37 -6.91 2.38
CA ALA A 74 11.51 -6.03 2.58
C ALA A 74 11.26 -4.86 3.56
N ILE A 75 10.05 -4.29 3.59
CA ILE A 75 9.73 -3.15 4.45
C ILE A 75 9.45 -3.57 5.91
N PRO A 76 8.63 -4.61 6.20
CA PRO A 76 8.53 -5.11 7.57
C PRO A 76 9.85 -5.68 8.11
N LEU A 77 10.67 -6.33 7.27
CA LEU A 77 11.97 -6.83 7.70
C LEU A 77 12.91 -5.68 8.09
N SER A 78 12.89 -4.54 7.38
CA SER A 78 13.62 -3.35 7.81
C SER A 78 13.08 -2.75 9.13
N LYS A 79 11.79 -2.93 9.45
CA LYS A 79 11.24 -2.54 10.77
C LYS A 79 11.69 -3.46 11.88
N VAL A 80 11.71 -4.78 11.65
CA VAL A 80 12.25 -5.77 12.59
C VAL A 80 13.73 -5.47 12.90
N ILE A 81 14.52 -5.10 11.88
CA ILE A 81 15.92 -4.66 12.05
C ILE A 81 16.01 -3.37 12.90
N ILE A 82 15.23 -2.32 12.57
CA ILE A 82 15.23 -1.06 13.36
C ILE A 82 14.82 -1.32 14.82
N ASN A 83 13.78 -2.13 15.04
CA ASN A 83 13.34 -2.52 16.38
C ASN A 83 14.45 -3.27 17.14
N GLY A 84 15.24 -4.10 16.45
CA GLY A 84 16.37 -4.81 17.04
C GLY A 84 17.61 -3.95 17.30
N GLY A 85 17.74 -2.80 16.62
CA GLY A 85 18.70 -1.76 16.98
C GLY A 85 18.26 -0.98 18.23
N LEU A 86 16.97 -0.64 18.32
CA LEU A 86 16.39 0.08 19.46
C LEU A 86 16.38 -0.75 20.76
N ALA A 87 16.07 -2.04 20.68
CA ALA A 87 15.95 -2.91 21.85
C ALA A 87 17.25 -3.08 22.64
N ARG A 88 18.41 -2.88 21.98
CA ARG A 88 19.77 -2.96 22.55
C ARG A 88 20.21 -1.69 23.29
N LEU A 89 19.41 -0.63 23.26
CA LEU A 89 19.67 0.59 24.01
C LEU A 89 19.26 0.40 25.47
N GLU A 90 19.90 1.14 26.39
CA GLU A 90 19.64 1.09 27.83
C GLU A 90 18.13 1.33 28.13
N ASP A 91 17.58 2.41 27.58
CA ASP A 91 16.15 2.75 27.60
C ASP A 91 15.34 2.11 26.45
N GLY A 92 15.77 0.95 25.93
CA GLY A 92 15.20 0.34 24.72
C GLY A 92 13.68 0.12 24.74
N VAL A 93 13.09 -0.10 25.92
CA VAL A 93 11.62 -0.20 26.10
C VAL A 93 10.93 1.16 25.86
N VAL A 94 11.49 2.23 26.42
CA VAL A 94 10.95 3.60 26.30
C VAL A 94 11.09 4.08 24.86
N GLU A 95 12.22 3.83 24.21
CA GLU A 95 12.44 4.20 22.81
C GLU A 95 11.55 3.37 21.85
N LEU A 96 11.40 2.06 22.06
CA LEU A 96 10.44 1.25 21.28
C LEU A 96 9.01 1.81 21.38
N ALA A 97 8.55 2.18 22.58
CA ALA A 97 7.22 2.77 22.76
C ALA A 97 7.11 4.16 22.11
N THR A 98 8.09 5.03 22.34
CA THR A 98 8.16 6.40 21.81
C THR A 98 8.13 6.42 20.27
N VAL A 99 8.90 5.54 19.64
CA VAL A 99 8.93 5.38 18.18
C VAL A 99 7.61 4.79 17.66
N ALA A 100 6.90 3.97 18.43
CA ALA A 100 5.57 3.46 18.04
C ALA A 100 4.52 4.57 17.92
N TYR A 101 4.49 5.54 18.85
CA TYR A 101 3.58 6.69 18.80
C TYR A 101 3.84 7.57 17.57
N ALA A 102 5.11 7.91 17.32
CA ALA A 102 5.51 8.72 16.16
C ALA A 102 5.25 7.99 14.83
N GLU A 103 5.69 6.74 14.70
CA GLU A 103 5.49 5.95 13.49
C GLU A 103 4.03 5.61 13.22
N GLY A 104 3.17 5.53 14.25
CA GLY A 104 1.73 5.37 14.08
C GLY A 104 1.11 6.46 13.20
N LEU A 105 1.52 7.72 13.40
CA LEU A 105 1.05 8.86 12.60
C LEU A 105 1.80 8.99 11.27
N PHE A 106 3.12 8.80 11.27
CA PHE A 106 3.91 8.88 10.04
C PHE A 106 3.52 7.79 9.03
N HIS A 107 3.29 6.55 9.47
CA HIS A 107 2.81 5.48 8.59
C HIS A 107 1.36 5.69 8.12
N LEU A 108 0.51 6.41 8.88
CA LEU A 108 -0.83 6.79 8.43
C LEU A 108 -0.75 7.76 7.24
N ALA A 109 0.12 8.76 7.31
CA ALA A 109 0.41 9.67 6.20
C ALA A 109 1.06 8.93 5.00
N GLN A 110 2.07 8.11 5.26
CA GLN A 110 2.74 7.27 4.24
C GLN A 110 1.74 6.33 3.53
N ALA A 111 0.80 5.74 4.26
CA ALA A 111 -0.22 4.86 3.70
C ALA A 111 -1.16 5.60 2.74
N ALA A 112 -1.56 6.85 3.04
CA ALA A 112 -2.33 7.69 2.12
C ALA A 112 -1.59 7.94 0.78
N MET A 113 -0.26 7.89 0.77
CA MET A 113 0.57 8.00 -0.43
C MET A 113 0.80 6.67 -1.18
N ALA A 114 0.39 5.52 -0.63
CA ALA A 114 0.72 4.19 -1.17
C ALA A 114 0.12 3.90 -2.58
N PHE A 115 -0.78 4.76 -3.07
CA PHE A 115 -1.35 4.70 -4.42
C PHE A 115 -0.67 5.60 -5.47
N VAL A 116 0.34 6.40 -5.09
CA VAL A 116 1.09 7.26 -6.02
C VAL A 116 1.75 6.47 -7.16
N PRO A 117 2.39 5.30 -6.94
CA PRO A 117 2.93 4.48 -8.03
C PRO A 117 1.86 4.08 -9.05
N GLN A 118 0.70 3.62 -8.59
CA GLN A 118 -0.40 3.11 -9.40
C GLN A 118 -1.04 4.24 -10.22
N ALA A 119 -1.23 5.42 -9.61
CA ALA A 119 -1.66 6.62 -10.32
C ALA A 119 -0.67 7.01 -11.43
N ALA A 120 0.64 7.00 -11.14
CA ALA A 120 1.67 7.28 -12.14
C ALA A 120 1.70 6.23 -13.27
N THR A 121 1.55 4.93 -12.96
CA THR A 121 1.47 3.85 -13.96
C THR A 121 0.30 4.02 -14.92
N VAL A 122 -0.88 4.41 -14.42
CA VAL A 122 -2.12 4.44 -15.21
C VAL A 122 -2.31 5.77 -15.95
N LEU A 123 -2.09 6.90 -15.26
CA LEU A 123 -2.52 8.23 -15.71
C LEU A 123 -1.47 8.97 -16.55
N VAL A 124 -0.18 8.61 -16.45
CA VAL A 124 0.86 9.28 -17.24
C VAL A 124 0.84 8.78 -18.68
N ARG A 125 0.28 9.60 -19.59
CA ARG A 125 0.23 9.32 -21.03
C ARG A 125 1.07 10.31 -21.81
N SER A 126 0.84 11.62 -21.64
CA SER A 126 1.63 12.69 -22.24
C SER A 126 2.67 13.30 -21.29
N ARG A 127 3.56 14.16 -21.83
CA ARG A 127 4.45 15.04 -21.03
C ARG A 127 3.68 15.95 -20.09
N ARG A 128 2.47 16.40 -20.49
CA ARG A 128 1.61 17.29 -19.71
C ARG A 128 1.00 16.56 -18.52
N ASP A 129 0.61 15.29 -18.69
CA ASP A 129 0.13 14.44 -17.60
C ASP A 129 1.27 14.09 -16.63
N HIS A 130 2.48 13.82 -17.14
CA HIS A 130 3.67 13.62 -16.30
C HIS A 130 3.93 14.82 -15.39
N GLN A 131 3.93 16.05 -15.92
CA GLN A 131 4.14 17.25 -15.11
C GLN A 131 3.02 17.46 -14.06
N ARG A 132 1.76 17.18 -14.42
CA ARG A 132 0.60 17.31 -13.51
C ARG A 132 0.62 16.25 -12.40
N CYS A 133 0.86 14.99 -12.73
CA CYS A 133 0.93 13.90 -11.76
C CYS A 133 2.13 14.06 -10.82
N TRP A 134 3.29 14.49 -11.34
CA TRP A 134 4.46 14.79 -10.52
C TRP A 134 4.17 15.89 -9.49
N ARG A 135 3.69 17.05 -9.95
CA ARG A 135 3.31 18.17 -9.07
C ARG A 135 2.28 17.74 -8.04
N LEU A 136 1.27 16.94 -8.42
CA LEU A 136 0.28 16.44 -7.47
C LEU A 136 0.88 15.50 -6.43
N SER A 137 1.81 14.63 -6.80
CA SER A 137 2.47 13.73 -5.83
C SER A 137 3.28 14.50 -4.76
N LEU A 138 3.89 15.63 -5.13
CA LEU A 138 4.58 16.53 -4.20
C LEU A 138 3.60 17.35 -3.35
N LEU A 139 2.53 17.89 -3.94
CA LEU A 139 1.48 18.62 -3.21
C LEU A 139 0.75 17.73 -2.18
N LEU A 140 0.51 16.47 -2.52
CA LEU A 140 -0.02 15.47 -1.60
C LEU A 140 0.94 15.23 -0.42
N ALA A 141 2.24 15.02 -0.71
CA ALA A 141 3.24 14.82 0.33
C ALA A 141 3.38 16.04 1.26
N ALA A 142 3.34 17.25 0.71
CA ALA A 142 3.33 18.49 1.48
C ALA A 142 2.05 18.64 2.33
N MET A 143 0.88 18.33 1.77
CA MET A 143 -0.39 18.36 2.51
C MET A 143 -0.40 17.37 3.68
N LEU A 144 0.16 16.17 3.50
CA LEU A 144 0.27 15.14 4.53
C LEU A 144 1.40 15.43 5.53
N ALA A 145 2.39 16.25 5.17
CA ALA A 145 3.42 16.76 6.06
C ALA A 145 2.89 17.81 7.05
N LEU A 146 1.95 18.67 6.64
CA LEU A 146 1.39 19.72 7.51
C LEU A 146 0.88 19.20 8.88
N PRO A 147 0.03 18.15 9.01
CA PRO A 147 -0.39 17.66 10.31
C PRO A 147 0.75 17.03 11.13
N ILE A 148 1.76 16.44 10.47
CA ILE A 148 2.93 15.87 11.14
C ILE A 148 3.82 16.98 11.73
N LEU A 149 4.06 18.06 10.97
CA LEU A 149 4.75 19.25 11.45
C LEU A 149 3.98 19.95 12.58
N ALA A 150 2.65 20.03 12.45
CA ALA A 150 1.82 20.63 13.48
C ALA A 150 1.92 19.86 14.80
N LEU A 151 1.75 18.53 14.78
CA LEU A 151 1.82 17.68 15.97
C LEU A 151 3.23 17.57 16.56
N GLY A 152 4.29 17.71 15.75
CA GLY A 152 5.66 17.81 16.25
C GLY A 152 6.00 19.19 16.87
N GLY A 153 5.39 20.25 16.36
CA GLY A 153 5.59 21.64 16.77
C GLY A 153 4.41 22.23 17.55
N PRO A 154 3.65 23.18 16.98
CA PRO A 154 2.70 24.02 17.73
C PRO A 154 1.50 23.26 18.33
N LEU A 155 1.13 22.11 17.78
CA LEU A 155 0.06 21.24 18.30
C LEU A 155 0.61 20.04 19.07
N ARG A 156 1.84 20.10 19.61
CA ARG A 156 2.40 19.05 20.49
C ARG A 156 1.49 18.68 21.67
N PRO A 157 0.75 19.59 22.33
CA PRO A 157 -0.21 19.19 23.37
C PRO A 157 -1.30 18.23 22.86
N LEU A 158 -1.70 18.33 21.58
CA LEU A 158 -2.65 17.41 20.96
C LEU A 158 -2.03 16.04 20.68
N LEU A 159 -0.70 15.95 20.45
CA LEU A 159 0.00 14.67 20.38
C LEU A 159 0.00 13.96 21.75
N GLY A 160 0.18 14.71 22.83
CA GLY A 160 0.07 14.19 24.20
C GLY A 160 -1.34 13.69 24.51
N HIS A 161 -2.36 14.49 24.23
CA HIS A 161 -3.76 14.10 24.39
C HIS A 161 -4.23 13.01 23.40
N LEU A 162 -3.49 12.74 22.32
CA LEU A 162 -3.80 11.63 21.42
C LEU A 162 -3.26 10.28 21.92
N TYR A 163 -2.19 10.29 22.74
CA TYR A 163 -1.47 9.09 23.14
C TYR A 163 -1.28 8.94 24.66
N GLY A 164 -1.89 9.79 25.49
CA GLY A 164 -1.71 9.75 26.95
C GLY A 164 -0.28 10.04 27.43
N ILE A 165 0.58 10.65 26.58
CA ILE A 165 2.00 10.87 26.86
C ILE A 165 2.32 12.33 27.18
N ASP A 166 3.29 12.53 28.07
CA ASP A 166 3.78 13.83 28.52
C ASP A 166 5.32 13.86 28.60
N GLY A 167 5.87 14.92 29.22
CA GLY A 167 7.29 15.04 29.56
C GLY A 167 8.26 14.76 28.42
N ALA A 168 9.31 13.99 28.74
CA ALA A 168 10.36 13.60 27.80
C ALA A 168 9.84 12.72 26.65
N ILE A 169 8.88 11.83 26.93
CA ILE A 169 8.30 10.90 25.94
C ILE A 169 7.55 11.68 24.85
N LEU A 170 6.74 12.66 25.25
CA LEU A 170 6.05 13.56 24.33
C LEU A 170 7.04 14.40 23.51
N GLN A 171 8.10 14.92 24.12
CA GLN A 171 9.12 15.69 23.41
C GLN A 171 9.90 14.84 22.41
N GLN A 172 10.27 13.61 22.76
CA GLN A 172 11.00 12.70 21.88
C GLN A 172 10.10 12.14 20.76
N ALA A 173 8.84 11.79 21.04
CA ALA A 173 7.87 11.41 20.00
C ALA A 173 7.63 12.56 19.00
N ALA A 174 7.51 13.80 19.48
CA ALA A 174 7.41 14.98 18.64
C ALA A 174 8.69 15.22 17.80
N ASN A 175 9.87 15.02 18.39
CA ASN A 175 11.17 15.08 17.70
C ASN A 175 11.23 14.08 16.53
N TYR A 176 10.84 12.81 16.77
CA TYR A 176 10.72 11.80 15.71
C TYR A 176 9.78 12.22 14.58
N LEU A 177 8.60 12.78 14.88
CA LEU A 177 7.68 13.26 13.85
C LEU A 177 8.29 14.37 12.98
N LEU A 178 9.00 15.33 13.59
CA LEU A 178 9.66 16.41 12.86
C LEU A 178 10.77 15.89 11.93
N TRP A 179 11.63 14.98 12.41
CA TRP A 179 12.71 14.40 11.60
C TRP A 179 12.22 13.40 10.54
N MET A 180 11.11 12.69 10.79
CA MET A 180 10.47 11.84 9.77
C MET A 180 9.75 12.65 8.69
N CYS A 181 9.24 13.84 9.00
CA CYS A 181 8.40 14.61 8.08
C CYS A 181 9.02 14.84 6.67
N PRO A 182 10.30 15.25 6.51
CA PRO A 182 10.95 15.36 5.20
C PRO A 182 10.92 14.07 4.36
N LEU A 183 10.83 12.89 5.00
CA LEU A 183 10.79 11.61 4.32
C LEU A 183 9.49 11.39 3.54
N LEU A 184 8.39 12.11 3.85
CA LEU A 184 7.17 12.08 3.03
C LEU A 184 7.44 12.60 1.61
N LEU A 185 8.18 13.70 1.46
CA LEU A 185 8.57 14.21 0.15
C LEU A 185 9.42 13.18 -0.61
N LEU A 186 10.34 12.52 0.09
CA LEU A 186 11.20 11.48 -0.49
C LEU A 186 10.40 10.20 -0.84
N HIS A 187 9.33 9.89 -0.12
CA HIS A 187 8.38 8.84 -0.49
C HIS A 187 7.59 9.18 -1.76
N ALA A 188 7.22 10.45 -2.01
CA ALA A 188 6.66 10.86 -3.31
C ALA A 188 7.70 10.72 -4.43
N VAL A 189 8.93 11.22 -4.21
CA VAL A 189 10.07 11.11 -5.13
C VAL A 189 10.29 9.66 -5.57
N VAL A 190 10.31 8.72 -4.62
CA VAL A 190 10.48 7.28 -4.85
C VAL A 190 9.23 6.66 -5.50
N GLY A 191 8.05 6.85 -4.90
CA GLY A 191 6.80 6.20 -5.34
C GLY A 191 6.41 6.58 -6.76
N TYR A 192 6.60 7.84 -7.15
CA TYR A 192 6.35 8.30 -8.51
C TYR A 192 7.30 7.64 -9.52
N ARG A 193 8.60 7.56 -9.21
CA ARG A 193 9.60 6.87 -10.06
C ARG A 193 9.30 5.38 -10.21
N VAL A 194 8.86 4.72 -9.12
CA VAL A 194 8.43 3.32 -9.17
C VAL A 194 7.28 3.14 -10.16
N GLY A 195 6.24 3.98 -10.12
CA GLY A 195 5.12 3.91 -11.07
C GLY A 195 5.53 4.11 -12.54
N LEU A 196 6.43 5.06 -12.80
CA LEU A 196 6.98 5.27 -14.14
C LEU A 196 7.78 4.07 -14.65
N LEU A 197 8.63 3.46 -13.80
CA LEU A 197 9.39 2.27 -14.19
C LEU A 197 8.50 1.03 -14.36
N VAL A 198 7.43 0.89 -13.57
CA VAL A 198 6.40 -0.16 -13.76
C VAL A 198 5.67 0.02 -15.10
N ARG A 199 5.30 1.25 -15.50
CA ARG A 199 4.71 1.55 -16.82
C ARG A 199 5.61 1.09 -17.98
N HIS A 200 6.93 1.28 -17.86
CA HIS A 200 7.93 0.83 -18.85
C HIS A 200 8.42 -0.61 -18.61
N GLN A 201 7.66 -1.44 -17.87
CA GLN A 201 7.94 -2.86 -17.59
C GLN A 201 9.28 -3.14 -16.88
N ARG A 202 9.96 -2.12 -16.33
CA ARG A 202 11.24 -2.23 -15.61
C ARG A 202 11.04 -2.70 -14.15
N THR A 203 10.18 -3.68 -13.93
CA THR A 203 9.79 -4.15 -12.58
C THR A 203 10.93 -4.78 -11.78
N GLY A 204 11.85 -5.51 -12.43
CA GLY A 204 13.03 -6.08 -11.78
C GLY A 204 13.92 -5.01 -11.11
N TRP A 205 14.08 -3.85 -11.76
CA TRP A 205 14.81 -2.71 -11.20
C TRP A 205 14.14 -2.10 -9.96
N VAL A 206 12.80 -2.09 -9.92
CA VAL A 206 12.04 -1.69 -8.73
C VAL A 206 12.27 -2.66 -7.56
N SER A 207 12.37 -3.96 -7.84
CA SER A 207 12.71 -4.98 -6.84
C SER A 207 14.15 -4.80 -6.33
N ILE A 208 15.14 -4.62 -7.22
CA ILE A 208 16.54 -4.35 -6.84
C ILE A 208 16.63 -3.10 -5.95
N ALA A 209 16.01 -1.99 -6.34
CA ALA A 209 15.97 -0.76 -5.54
C ALA A 209 15.14 -0.89 -4.24
N THR A 210 14.45 -2.01 -4.02
CA THR A 210 13.74 -2.34 -2.78
C THR A 210 14.55 -3.26 -1.88
N MET A 211 15.35 -4.17 -2.46
CA MET A 211 16.36 -4.93 -1.72
C MET A 211 17.52 -4.04 -1.25
N SER A 212 17.96 -3.08 -2.08
CA SER A 212 18.99 -2.11 -1.68
C SER A 212 18.54 -1.24 -0.51
N TYR A 213 17.24 -0.89 -0.43
CA TYR A 213 16.68 -0.17 0.71
C TYR A 213 16.79 -0.98 2.00
N LEU A 214 16.39 -2.26 1.98
CA LEU A 214 16.55 -3.17 3.11
C LEU A 214 18.03 -3.30 3.52
N ALA A 215 18.93 -3.46 2.55
CA ALA A 215 20.36 -3.56 2.80
C ALA A 215 20.92 -2.28 3.44
N THR A 216 20.57 -1.09 2.94
CA THR A 216 21.01 0.17 3.55
C THR A 216 20.47 0.35 4.98
N VAL A 217 19.22 -0.04 5.28
CA VAL A 217 18.74 -0.05 6.67
C VAL A 217 19.56 -1.01 7.53
N ALA A 218 19.82 -2.24 7.06
CA ALA A 218 20.64 -3.22 7.78
C ALA A 218 22.05 -2.71 8.06
N THR A 219 22.72 -2.11 7.06
CA THR A 219 24.06 -1.53 7.23
C THR A 219 24.07 -0.34 8.19
N VAL A 220 23.12 0.60 8.08
CA VAL A 220 23.11 1.80 8.94
C VAL A 220 22.71 1.46 10.38
N VAL A 221 21.77 0.53 10.59
CA VAL A 221 21.43 0.06 11.95
C VAL A 221 22.59 -0.75 12.54
N GLY A 222 23.20 -1.67 11.78
CA GLY A 222 24.31 -2.48 12.28
C GLY A 222 25.55 -1.66 12.66
N ILE A 223 25.98 -0.73 11.78
CA ILE A 223 27.08 0.20 12.09
C ILE A 223 26.67 1.16 13.22
N GLY A 224 25.42 1.64 13.21
CA GLY A 224 24.91 2.52 14.25
C GLY A 224 24.94 1.87 15.64
N SER A 225 24.47 0.63 15.77
CA SER A 225 24.53 -0.12 17.03
C SER A 225 25.97 -0.44 17.46
N TRP A 226 26.88 -0.69 16.53
CA TRP A 226 28.30 -0.90 16.84
C TRP A 226 29.02 0.38 17.31
N LEU A 227 28.59 1.56 16.85
CA LEU A 227 29.11 2.87 17.24
C LEU A 227 28.32 3.55 18.37
N SER A 228 27.40 2.83 19.04
CA SER A 228 26.47 3.39 20.04
C SER A 228 25.74 4.66 19.58
N ALA A 229 25.36 4.70 18.30
CA ALA A 229 24.72 5.85 17.68
C ALA A 229 23.32 6.11 18.28
N PRO A 230 22.90 7.38 18.41
CA PRO A 230 21.67 7.73 19.12
C PRO A 230 20.41 7.18 18.41
N PRO A 231 19.30 6.96 19.16
CA PRO A 231 18.05 6.39 18.66
C PRO A 231 17.55 6.98 17.32
N LEU A 232 17.68 8.30 17.18
CA LEU A 232 17.29 9.06 15.98
C LEU A 232 18.04 8.62 14.71
N VAL A 233 19.30 8.21 14.82
CA VAL A 233 20.10 7.68 13.70
C VAL A 233 19.65 6.27 13.32
N LEU A 234 19.42 5.41 14.31
CA LEU A 234 18.94 4.03 14.09
C LEU A 234 17.57 4.01 13.41
N VAL A 235 16.67 4.93 13.78
CA VAL A 235 15.30 4.99 13.26
C VAL A 235 15.18 5.87 12.02
N VAL A 236 15.53 7.15 12.10
CA VAL A 236 15.30 8.12 11.02
C VAL A 236 16.49 8.16 10.07
N GLY A 237 17.71 8.14 10.59
CA GLY A 237 18.94 8.12 9.78
C GLY A 237 18.99 6.93 8.81
N SER A 238 18.71 5.72 9.30
CA SER A 238 18.66 4.50 8.47
C SER A 238 17.59 4.58 7.37
N GLN A 239 16.38 5.04 7.70
CA GLN A 239 15.29 5.21 6.74
C GLN A 239 15.59 6.33 5.73
N ALA A 240 16.17 7.44 6.15
CA ALA A 240 16.59 8.54 5.29
C ALA A 240 17.66 8.09 4.29
N ALA A 241 18.75 7.48 4.76
CA ALA A 241 19.82 6.97 3.91
C ALA A 241 19.30 5.94 2.90
N ALA A 242 18.50 4.97 3.35
CA ALA A 242 17.94 3.95 2.49
C ALA A 242 16.97 4.52 1.43
N LEU A 243 16.16 5.54 1.79
CA LEU A 243 15.31 6.24 0.83
C LEU A 243 16.11 7.07 -0.17
N VAL A 244 17.22 7.71 0.24
CA VAL A 244 18.10 8.47 -0.65
C VAL A 244 18.78 7.52 -1.65
N VAL A 245 19.34 6.40 -1.19
CA VAL A 245 19.92 5.36 -2.06
C VAL A 245 18.88 4.85 -3.05
N LYS A 246 17.66 4.52 -2.58
CA LYS A 246 16.55 4.08 -3.43
C LYS A 246 16.13 5.14 -4.46
N ALA A 247 16.02 6.41 -4.06
CA ALA A 247 15.65 7.51 -4.94
C ALA A 247 16.70 7.74 -6.04
N SER A 248 18.00 7.69 -5.68
CA SER A 248 19.12 7.84 -6.60
C SER A 248 19.17 6.70 -7.62
N LEU A 249 19.09 5.44 -7.19
CA LEU A 249 19.06 4.28 -8.09
C LEU A 249 17.89 4.36 -9.08
N LEU A 250 16.67 4.60 -8.59
CA LEU A 250 15.49 4.75 -9.43
C LEU A 250 15.60 5.96 -10.39
N MET A 251 16.31 7.03 -10.00
CA MET A 251 16.53 8.21 -10.85
C MET A 251 17.57 7.96 -11.95
N LEU A 252 18.63 7.21 -11.67
CA LEU A 252 19.62 6.80 -12.67
C LEU A 252 18.97 5.87 -13.73
N ILE A 253 18.22 4.87 -13.28
CA ILE A 253 17.53 3.90 -14.15
C ILE A 253 16.42 4.60 -14.97
N TRP A 254 15.72 5.58 -14.39
CA TRP A 254 14.77 6.42 -15.14
C TRP A 254 15.44 7.27 -16.21
N ARG A 255 16.60 7.90 -15.92
CA ARG A 255 17.38 8.67 -16.92
C ARG A 255 17.84 7.82 -18.12
N GLN A 256 18.06 6.52 -17.91
CA GLN A 256 18.44 5.55 -18.95
C GLN A 256 17.24 4.92 -19.68
N THR A 257 16.00 5.20 -19.26
CA THR A 257 14.79 4.63 -19.87
C THR A 257 14.29 5.54 -21.00
N PRO A 258 14.16 5.04 -22.25
CA PRO A 258 13.55 5.82 -23.34
C PRO A 258 12.14 6.30 -22.96
N THR A 259 11.87 7.58 -23.21
CA THR A 259 10.64 8.24 -22.73
C THR A 259 9.65 8.49 -23.85
N ASP A 260 8.85 7.46 -24.13
CA ASP A 260 7.68 7.50 -25.02
C ASP A 260 6.52 8.31 -24.40
N LEU A 261 6.81 9.60 -24.19
CA LEU A 261 5.90 10.66 -23.79
C LEU A 261 5.84 11.65 -24.96
N THR A 262 5.08 11.27 -25.98
CA THR A 262 4.63 12.16 -27.05
C THR A 262 3.59 13.15 -26.51
N GLU A 263 3.23 14.14 -27.32
CA GLU A 263 2.00 14.89 -27.09
C GLU A 263 0.83 14.09 -27.68
N SER A 264 -0.11 13.68 -26.84
CA SER A 264 -1.36 13.06 -27.27
C SER A 264 -2.33 14.13 -27.77
N GLU A 265 -3.11 13.83 -28.80
CA GLU A 265 -4.24 14.69 -29.22
C GLU A 265 -5.37 14.71 -28.16
N ASP A 266 -5.42 13.69 -27.30
CA ASP A 266 -6.29 13.64 -26.13
C ASP A 266 -6.07 14.83 -25.18
N ARG A 267 -7.18 15.35 -24.63
CA ARG A 267 -7.15 16.46 -23.66
C ARG A 267 -6.42 16.02 -22.39
N PRO A 268 -5.31 16.70 -21.99
CA PRO A 268 -4.51 16.27 -20.84
C PRO A 268 -5.31 16.36 -19.55
N LEU A 269 -5.11 15.39 -18.64
CA LEU A 269 -5.96 15.12 -17.50
C LEU A 269 -6.13 16.35 -16.59
N ALA A 270 -7.37 16.78 -16.37
CA ALA A 270 -7.69 17.90 -15.50
C ALA A 270 -7.30 17.58 -14.04
N PHE A 271 -6.69 18.55 -13.34
CA PHE A 271 -6.20 18.40 -11.97
C PHE A 271 -7.28 17.86 -11.01
N ARG A 272 -8.52 18.37 -11.13
CA ARG A 272 -9.71 17.89 -10.40
C ARG A 272 -9.99 16.40 -10.63
N GLY A 273 -9.82 15.89 -11.85
CA GLY A 273 -10.02 14.48 -12.17
C GLY A 273 -8.99 13.57 -11.49
N ILE A 274 -7.73 13.97 -11.49
CA ILE A 274 -6.65 13.24 -10.79
C ILE A 274 -6.89 13.26 -9.27
N TRP A 275 -7.31 14.41 -8.71
CA TRP A 275 -7.63 14.54 -7.28
C TRP A 275 -8.83 13.68 -6.86
N THR A 276 -9.93 13.74 -7.60
CA THR A 276 -11.14 12.93 -7.34
C THR A 276 -10.88 11.43 -7.50
N PHE A 277 -9.96 11.02 -8.36
CA PHE A 277 -9.49 9.62 -8.43
C PHE A 277 -8.64 9.23 -7.21
N PHE A 278 -7.73 10.11 -6.77
CA PHE A 278 -6.74 9.78 -5.74
C PHE A 278 -7.31 9.76 -4.31
N TRP A 279 -8.09 10.77 -3.93
CA TRP A 279 -8.49 10.98 -2.53
C TRP A 279 -9.27 9.81 -1.88
N PRO A 280 -10.22 9.13 -2.58
CA PRO A 280 -10.91 7.96 -2.02
C PRO A 280 -9.97 6.77 -1.78
N LEU A 281 -8.96 6.59 -2.64
CA LEU A 281 -7.93 5.55 -2.52
C LEU A 281 -6.99 5.87 -1.35
N ALA A 282 -6.61 7.13 -1.19
CA ALA A 282 -5.78 7.63 -0.08
C ALA A 282 -6.44 7.37 1.28
N ILE A 283 -7.70 7.78 1.46
CA ILE A 283 -8.48 7.53 2.69
C ILE A 283 -8.58 6.02 2.95
N THR A 284 -8.93 5.22 1.94
CA THR A 284 -9.05 3.76 2.08
C THR A 284 -7.73 3.14 2.56
N SER A 285 -6.59 3.60 2.03
CA SER A 285 -5.25 3.15 2.42
C SER A 285 -4.89 3.58 3.85
N ALA A 286 -5.19 4.83 4.22
CA ALA A 286 -4.99 5.32 5.58
C ALA A 286 -5.78 4.50 6.61
N MET A 287 -7.05 4.17 6.32
CA MET A 287 -7.86 3.30 7.18
C MET A 287 -7.30 1.88 7.31
N PHE A 288 -6.56 1.35 6.32
CA PHE A 288 -5.83 0.09 6.50
C PHE A 288 -4.70 0.20 7.52
N ALA A 289 -3.97 1.32 7.58
CA ALA A 289 -2.88 1.55 8.53
C ALA A 289 -3.34 1.95 9.94
N ALA A 290 -4.48 2.65 10.04
CA ALA A 290 -4.93 3.34 11.26
C ALA A 290 -5.14 2.47 12.52
N SER A 291 -5.26 1.14 12.41
CA SER A 291 -5.53 0.31 13.60
C SER A 291 -4.39 0.28 14.61
N ARG A 292 -3.13 0.40 14.20
CA ARG A 292 -2.00 0.44 15.16
C ARG A 292 -2.01 1.72 16.01
N PRO A 293 -2.01 2.94 15.45
CA PRO A 293 -2.10 4.16 16.26
C PRO A 293 -3.40 4.23 17.07
N VAL A 294 -4.53 3.68 16.58
CA VAL A 294 -5.80 3.64 17.33
C VAL A 294 -5.76 2.67 18.53
N ILE A 295 -4.92 1.65 18.52
CA ILE A 295 -4.66 0.82 19.72
C ILE A 295 -3.76 1.61 20.67
N TYR A 296 -2.65 2.19 20.17
CA TYR A 296 -1.70 2.94 20.99
C TYR A 296 -2.35 4.19 21.65
N SER A 297 -3.31 4.85 21.00
CA SER A 297 -4.04 6.01 21.55
C SER A 297 -4.93 5.67 22.74
N VAL A 298 -5.27 4.39 22.94
CA VAL A 298 -6.05 3.93 24.10
C VAL A 298 -5.13 3.27 25.13
N VAL A 299 -4.17 2.45 24.69
CA VAL A 299 -3.16 1.83 25.58
C VAL A 299 -2.31 2.89 26.29
N GLY A 300 -2.09 4.04 25.65
CA GLY A 300 -1.39 5.19 26.25
C GLY A 300 -1.99 5.73 27.56
N TYR A 301 -3.25 5.40 27.85
CA TYR A 301 -3.95 5.78 29.08
C TYR A 301 -3.95 4.69 30.17
N THR A 302 -3.14 3.63 30.04
CA THR A 302 -3.00 2.59 31.08
C THR A 302 -1.70 2.71 31.88
N GLU A 303 -1.70 2.22 33.11
CA GLU A 303 -0.55 2.28 34.03
C GLU A 303 0.74 1.68 33.45
N GLN A 304 0.61 0.69 32.56
CA GLN A 304 1.71 0.00 31.91
C GLN A 304 1.84 0.37 30.42
N ALA A 305 1.43 1.58 30.04
CA ALA A 305 1.41 2.06 28.65
C ALA A 305 2.73 1.82 27.89
N LEU A 306 3.88 2.22 28.44
CA LEU A 306 5.19 2.07 27.81
C LEU A 306 5.54 0.60 27.52
N LEU A 307 5.43 -0.26 28.53
CA LEU A 307 5.67 -1.70 28.41
C LEU A 307 4.75 -2.31 27.34
N THR A 308 3.47 -1.98 27.41
CA THR A 308 2.43 -2.52 26.54
C THR A 308 2.62 -2.10 25.09
N VAL A 309 2.93 -0.82 24.82
CA VAL A 309 3.19 -0.31 23.46
C VAL A 309 4.51 -0.85 22.90
N ALA A 310 5.56 -1.02 23.71
CA ALA A 310 6.80 -1.66 23.28
C ALA A 310 6.59 -3.13 22.86
N VAL A 311 5.89 -3.92 23.69
CA VAL A 311 5.53 -5.32 23.40
C VAL A 311 4.65 -5.41 22.15
N LEU A 312 3.60 -4.59 22.06
CA LEU A 312 2.71 -4.54 20.90
C LEU A 312 3.44 -4.13 19.62
N ARG A 313 4.37 -3.16 19.66
CA ARG A 313 5.17 -2.75 18.50
C ARG A 313 5.93 -3.94 17.91
N VAL A 314 6.70 -4.65 18.74
CA VAL A 314 7.52 -5.78 18.30
C VAL A 314 6.63 -6.92 17.81
N ALA A 315 5.62 -7.31 18.58
CA ALA A 315 4.70 -8.38 18.21
C ALA A 315 3.91 -8.07 16.92
N PHE A 316 3.46 -6.83 16.72
CA PHE A 316 2.77 -6.43 15.49
C PHE A 316 3.67 -6.43 14.25
N ASP A 317 4.95 -6.10 14.37
CA ASP A 317 5.90 -6.13 13.23
C ASP A 317 6.32 -7.56 12.88
N LEU A 318 6.52 -8.42 13.88
CA LEU A 318 6.70 -9.87 13.68
C LEU A 318 5.45 -10.51 13.05
N GLY A 319 4.25 -10.19 13.54
CA GLY A 319 2.99 -10.61 12.93
C GLY A 319 2.79 -10.10 11.50
N LEU A 320 3.32 -8.92 11.16
CA LEU A 320 3.21 -8.35 9.81
C LEU A 320 4.03 -9.12 8.76
N LEU A 321 5.19 -9.70 9.13
CA LEU A 321 5.94 -10.61 8.26
C LEU A 321 5.08 -11.80 7.81
N VAL A 322 4.32 -12.38 8.74
CA VAL A 322 3.44 -13.53 8.49
C VAL A 322 2.17 -13.11 7.73
N GLN A 323 1.66 -11.90 8.00
CA GLN A 323 0.46 -11.34 7.39
C GLN A 323 0.67 -10.91 5.92
N LEU A 324 1.83 -10.36 5.54
CA LEU A 324 2.01 -9.77 4.21
C LEU A 324 1.91 -10.76 3.04
N PRO A 325 2.51 -11.97 3.07
CA PRO A 325 2.35 -12.96 1.99
C PRO A 325 0.88 -13.32 1.76
N VAL A 326 0.12 -13.52 2.84
CA VAL A 326 -1.34 -13.76 2.80
C VAL A 326 -2.10 -12.55 2.24
N ASN A 327 -1.63 -11.32 2.51
CA ASN A 327 -2.20 -10.09 1.98
C ASN A 327 -2.20 -10.01 0.44
N GLN A 328 -1.33 -10.80 -0.22
CA GLN A 328 -1.23 -10.89 -1.68
C GLN A 328 -2.26 -11.81 -2.33
N PHE A 329 -2.99 -12.65 -1.56
CA PHE A 329 -4.06 -13.50 -2.13
C PHE A 329 -5.16 -12.69 -2.83
N ARG A 330 -5.35 -11.41 -2.48
CA ARG A 330 -6.26 -10.49 -3.20
C ARG A 330 -5.90 -10.36 -4.68
N HIS A 331 -4.60 -10.35 -5.02
CA HIS A 331 -4.12 -10.32 -6.39
C HIS A 331 -4.28 -11.68 -7.08
N LEU A 332 -3.93 -12.78 -6.39
CA LEU A 332 -4.12 -14.15 -6.88
C LEU A 332 -5.58 -14.42 -7.29
N LEU A 333 -6.54 -14.03 -6.43
CA LEU A 333 -7.97 -14.13 -6.70
C LEU A 333 -8.37 -13.36 -7.95
N VAL A 334 -7.97 -12.10 -8.06
CA VAL A 334 -8.31 -11.25 -9.22
C VAL A 334 -7.75 -11.81 -10.53
N THR A 335 -6.59 -12.48 -10.49
CA THR A 335 -5.98 -13.10 -11.68
C THR A 335 -6.61 -14.45 -12.07
N PHE A 336 -6.95 -15.32 -11.10
CA PHE A 336 -7.25 -16.72 -11.40
C PHE A 336 -8.66 -17.21 -11.04
N VAL A 337 -9.42 -16.55 -10.14
CA VAL A 337 -10.68 -17.10 -9.60
C VAL A 337 -11.78 -17.30 -10.65
N ALA A 338 -11.70 -16.58 -11.77
CA ALA A 338 -12.63 -16.71 -12.90
C ALA A 338 -12.33 -17.90 -13.82
N ARG A 339 -11.16 -18.54 -13.69
CA ARG A 339 -10.76 -19.75 -14.43
C ARG A 339 -10.80 -20.99 -13.55
N ASP A 340 -10.35 -20.88 -12.31
CA ASP A 340 -10.47 -21.93 -11.31
C ASP A 340 -10.71 -21.33 -9.91
N GLN A 341 -11.95 -21.37 -9.46
CA GLN A 341 -12.32 -20.95 -8.10
C GLN A 341 -11.90 -22.00 -7.04
N ALA A 342 -11.85 -23.28 -7.40
CA ALA A 342 -11.62 -24.38 -6.47
C ALA A 342 -10.12 -24.58 -6.19
N GLY A 343 -9.27 -24.56 -7.21
CA GLY A 343 -7.82 -24.57 -7.09
C GLY A 343 -7.30 -23.33 -6.34
N VAL A 344 -7.84 -22.14 -6.60
CA VAL A 344 -7.48 -20.93 -5.84
C VAL A 344 -7.90 -21.04 -4.37
N ALA A 345 -9.08 -21.60 -4.07
CA ALA A 345 -9.50 -21.84 -2.68
C ALA A 345 -8.58 -22.86 -1.97
N ARG A 346 -8.26 -23.97 -2.63
CA ARG A 346 -7.34 -25.01 -2.12
C ARG A 346 -5.93 -24.46 -1.91
N PHE A 347 -5.41 -23.69 -2.86
CA PHE A 347 -4.11 -23.01 -2.75
C PHE A 347 -4.09 -22.04 -1.57
N MET A 348 -5.07 -21.15 -1.47
CA MET A 348 -5.16 -20.21 -0.35
C MET A 348 -5.21 -20.93 1.00
N LEU A 349 -6.02 -22.00 1.12
CA LEU A 349 -6.10 -22.80 2.34
C LEU A 349 -4.76 -23.45 2.68
N LEU A 350 -4.14 -24.16 1.73
CA LEU A 350 -2.86 -24.85 1.90
C LEU A 350 -1.73 -23.88 2.25
N THR A 351 -1.57 -22.80 1.49
CA THR A 351 -0.52 -21.80 1.73
C THR A 351 -0.75 -21.06 3.06
N THR A 352 -2.00 -20.80 3.45
CA THR A 352 -2.29 -20.23 4.79
C THR A 352 -1.93 -21.22 5.91
N ALA A 353 -2.30 -22.49 5.76
CA ALA A 353 -1.97 -23.53 6.74
C ALA A 353 -0.45 -23.69 6.88
N ILE A 354 0.30 -23.74 5.78
CA ILE A 354 1.77 -23.78 5.79
C ILE A 354 2.34 -22.56 6.52
N ILE A 355 1.89 -21.34 6.19
CA ILE A 355 2.38 -20.10 6.82
C ILE A 355 2.09 -20.07 8.34
N THR A 356 0.86 -20.40 8.75
CA THR A 356 0.46 -20.41 10.16
C THR A 356 1.17 -21.53 10.94
N LEU A 357 1.30 -22.74 10.37
CA LEU A 357 1.98 -23.86 11.03
C LEU A 357 3.49 -23.62 11.17
N LEU A 358 4.16 -23.09 10.14
CA LEU A 358 5.58 -22.72 10.22
C LEU A 358 5.80 -21.60 11.25
N SER A 359 4.92 -20.59 11.27
CA SER A 359 5.00 -19.52 12.28
C SER A 359 4.74 -20.05 13.69
N LEU A 360 3.76 -20.94 13.88
CA LEU A 360 3.45 -21.54 15.18
C LEU A 360 4.60 -22.44 15.66
N ALA A 361 5.15 -23.28 14.78
CA ALA A 361 6.31 -24.12 15.08
C ALA A 361 7.53 -23.27 15.47
N PHE A 362 7.79 -22.16 14.76
CA PHE A 362 8.84 -21.22 15.14
C PHE A 362 8.60 -20.63 16.53
N ILE A 363 7.43 -20.06 16.80
CA ILE A 363 7.12 -19.43 18.10
C ILE A 363 7.15 -20.45 19.25
N ALA A 364 6.72 -21.69 19.01
CA ALA A 364 6.78 -22.79 19.98
C ALA A 364 8.21 -23.29 20.24
N SER A 365 9.10 -23.25 19.24
CA SER A 365 10.49 -23.71 19.35
C SER A 365 11.36 -22.85 20.30
N PRO A 366 12.45 -23.39 20.85
CA PRO A 366 13.46 -22.60 21.58
C PRO A 366 14.20 -21.58 20.69
N LEU A 367 14.12 -21.70 19.36
CA LEU A 367 14.71 -20.72 18.44
C LEU A 367 13.99 -19.37 18.50
N CYS A 368 12.72 -19.30 18.94
CA CYS A 368 12.02 -18.03 19.05
C CYS A 368 12.60 -17.14 20.16
N PRO A 369 12.75 -17.60 21.43
CA PRO A 369 13.50 -16.87 22.45
C PRO A 369 14.91 -16.48 21.99
N TRP A 370 15.67 -17.39 21.39
CA TRP A 370 17.03 -17.12 20.89
C TRP A 370 17.06 -16.01 19.81
N VAL A 371 16.13 -16.01 18.84
CA VAL A 371 16.05 -14.92 17.85
C VAL A 371 15.62 -13.60 18.47
N LEU A 372 14.70 -13.61 19.44
CA LEU A 372 14.29 -12.40 20.14
C LEU A 372 15.45 -11.79 20.94
N GLN A 373 16.23 -12.62 21.65
CA GLN A 373 17.38 -12.21 22.47
C GLN A 373 18.61 -11.88 21.62
N GLU A 374 19.17 -12.84 20.90
CA GLU A 374 20.48 -12.70 20.24
C GLU A 374 20.43 -11.92 18.94
N VAL A 375 19.37 -12.08 18.13
CA VAL A 375 19.25 -11.40 16.84
C VAL A 375 18.57 -10.03 17.02
N MET A 376 17.44 -9.98 17.72
CA MET A 376 16.70 -8.74 17.95
C MET A 376 17.13 -7.97 19.22
N GLY A 377 18.00 -8.48 20.07
CA GLY A 377 18.47 -7.74 21.25
C GLY A 377 17.39 -7.40 22.27
N ILE A 378 16.27 -8.14 22.28
CA ILE A 378 15.14 -7.90 23.17
C ILE A 378 15.52 -8.39 24.56
N ARG A 379 15.39 -7.51 25.56
CA ARG A 379 15.62 -7.84 26.96
C ARG A 379 14.78 -9.04 27.40
N GLU A 380 15.34 -9.86 28.28
CA GLU A 380 14.73 -11.11 28.74
C GLU A 380 13.30 -10.94 29.30
N ASP A 381 13.06 -9.86 30.05
CA ASP A 381 11.75 -9.51 30.60
C ASP A 381 10.66 -9.25 29.55
N LEU A 382 11.05 -8.83 28.34
CA LEU A 382 10.14 -8.63 27.21
C LEU A 382 9.94 -9.89 26.35
N ILE A 383 10.83 -10.89 26.41
CA ILE A 383 10.74 -12.09 25.55
C ILE A 383 9.42 -12.84 25.80
N GLY A 384 9.05 -13.02 27.07
CA GLY A 384 7.78 -13.65 27.47
C GLY A 384 6.56 -12.91 26.89
N PRO A 385 6.33 -11.63 27.25
CA PRO A 385 5.25 -10.80 26.72
C PRO A 385 5.19 -10.70 25.19
N VAL A 386 6.33 -10.55 24.50
CA VAL A 386 6.37 -10.49 23.02
C VAL A 386 5.97 -11.83 22.41
N ARG A 387 6.52 -12.95 22.92
CA ARG A 387 6.22 -14.30 22.44
C ARG A 387 4.75 -14.67 22.68
N SER A 388 4.22 -14.39 23.86
CA SER A 388 2.83 -14.70 24.24
C SER A 388 1.82 -13.84 23.47
N THR A 389 2.15 -12.58 23.16
CA THR A 389 1.38 -11.71 22.26
C THR A 389 1.43 -12.20 20.81
N TRP A 390 2.60 -12.64 20.33
CA TRP A 390 2.77 -13.14 18.96
C TRP A 390 2.02 -14.46 18.73
N LEU A 391 1.85 -15.32 19.74
CA LEU A 391 0.99 -16.50 19.67
C LEU A 391 -0.47 -16.14 19.29
N ILE A 392 -1.04 -15.07 19.85
CA ILE A 392 -2.38 -14.59 19.45
C ILE A 392 -2.37 -14.13 17.98
N LEU A 393 -1.31 -13.43 17.57
CA LEU A 393 -1.15 -12.92 16.21
C LEU A 393 -0.90 -14.02 15.16
N VAL A 394 -0.56 -15.26 15.55
CA VAL A 394 -0.42 -16.41 14.63
C VAL A 394 -1.74 -16.78 13.92
N LEU A 395 -2.87 -16.31 14.47
CA LEU A 395 -4.22 -16.45 13.89
C LEU A 395 -4.56 -15.35 12.86
N VAL A 396 -3.82 -14.22 12.85
CA VAL A 396 -4.05 -13.12 11.89
C VAL A 396 -3.95 -13.59 10.43
N PRO A 397 -2.98 -14.44 10.01
CA PRO A 397 -2.95 -15.02 8.67
C PRO A 397 -4.24 -15.76 8.29
N VAL A 398 -4.84 -16.53 9.21
CA VAL A 398 -6.09 -17.27 8.96
C VAL A 398 -7.26 -16.32 8.71
N VAL A 399 -7.45 -15.34 9.60
CA VAL A 399 -8.52 -14.33 9.48
C VAL A 399 -8.31 -13.45 8.24
N VAL A 400 -7.07 -13.07 7.94
CA VAL A 400 -6.72 -12.23 6.79
C VAL A 400 -6.84 -13.00 5.47
N ALA A 401 -6.56 -14.30 5.42
CA ALA A 401 -6.84 -15.14 4.25
C ALA A 401 -8.34 -15.18 3.94
N TRP A 402 -9.17 -15.40 4.96
CA TRP A 402 -10.62 -15.39 4.85
C TRP A 402 -11.18 -14.02 4.45
N ARG A 403 -10.65 -12.92 5.03
CA ARG A 403 -10.94 -11.55 4.59
C ARG A 403 -10.62 -11.36 3.11
N ASN A 404 -9.41 -11.77 2.70
CA ASN A 404 -8.89 -11.54 1.36
C ASN A 404 -9.67 -12.29 0.29
N TRP A 405 -10.27 -13.44 0.62
CA TRP A 405 -11.27 -14.12 -0.22
C TRP A 405 -12.44 -13.19 -0.60
N HIS A 406 -13.08 -12.55 0.40
CA HIS A 406 -14.20 -11.65 0.15
C HIS A 406 -13.76 -10.34 -0.54
N HIS A 407 -12.59 -9.79 -0.21
CA HIS A 407 -12.04 -8.61 -0.89
C HIS A 407 -11.71 -8.91 -2.36
N GLY A 408 -11.07 -10.04 -2.68
CA GLY A 408 -10.76 -10.43 -4.06
C GLY A 408 -12.04 -10.63 -4.90
N LEU A 409 -13.04 -11.32 -4.35
CA LEU A 409 -14.35 -11.44 -5.01
C LEU A 409 -15.07 -10.10 -5.16
N ALA A 410 -14.95 -9.17 -4.22
CA ALA A 410 -15.49 -7.82 -4.35
C ALA A 410 -14.77 -7.00 -5.43
N MET A 411 -13.46 -7.15 -5.58
CA MET A 411 -12.65 -6.54 -6.64
C MET A 411 -13.04 -7.08 -8.03
N VAL A 412 -13.12 -8.40 -8.20
CA VAL A 412 -13.57 -9.03 -9.47
C VAL A 412 -14.97 -8.56 -9.87
N ARG A 413 -15.88 -8.43 -8.90
CA ARG A 413 -17.25 -7.91 -9.11
C ARG A 413 -17.33 -6.38 -9.19
N ARG A 414 -16.20 -5.66 -9.15
CA ARG A 414 -16.09 -4.17 -9.16
C ARG A 414 -16.89 -3.47 -8.04
N ARG A 415 -17.13 -4.13 -6.90
CA ARG A 415 -17.97 -3.67 -5.77
C ARG A 415 -17.15 -3.24 -4.54
N THR A 416 -16.11 -2.44 -4.77
CA THR A 416 -15.09 -2.06 -3.77
C THR A 416 -15.57 -1.15 -2.64
N ARG A 417 -16.70 -0.44 -2.79
CA ARG A 417 -17.28 0.40 -1.71
C ARG A 417 -17.44 -0.33 -0.37
N SER A 418 -17.76 -1.63 -0.43
CA SER A 418 -17.88 -2.51 0.74
C SER A 418 -16.60 -2.65 1.56
N MET A 419 -15.43 -2.61 0.89
CA MET A 419 -14.11 -2.75 1.52
C MET A 419 -13.72 -1.50 2.32
N ALA A 420 -14.06 -0.31 1.81
CA ALA A 420 -13.79 0.94 2.51
C ALA A 420 -14.63 1.07 3.80
N LEU A 421 -15.93 0.75 3.74
CA LEU A 421 -16.80 0.70 4.92
C LEU A 421 -16.31 -0.33 5.95
N ALA A 422 -15.90 -1.51 5.50
CA ALA A 422 -15.35 -2.55 6.38
C ALA A 422 -14.04 -2.12 7.05
N ALA A 423 -13.15 -1.41 6.35
CA ALA A 423 -11.93 -0.89 6.92
C ALA A 423 -12.19 0.18 8.01
N VAL A 424 -13.17 1.06 7.82
CA VAL A 424 -13.61 2.04 8.84
C VAL A 424 -14.21 1.33 10.05
N LEU A 425 -15.15 0.39 9.83
CA LEU A 425 -15.78 -0.36 10.92
C LEU A 425 -14.78 -1.23 11.70
N ARG A 426 -13.72 -1.73 11.06
CA ARG A 426 -12.59 -2.39 11.74
C ARG A 426 -11.86 -1.43 12.67
N VAL A 427 -11.47 -0.24 12.18
CA VAL A 427 -10.72 0.74 12.98
C VAL A 427 -11.56 1.20 14.17
N ALA A 428 -12.82 1.54 13.94
CA ALA A 428 -13.75 1.94 14.99
C ALA A 428 -14.03 0.80 16.00
N GLY A 429 -14.23 -0.44 15.53
CA GLY A 429 -14.48 -1.61 16.38
C GLY A 429 -13.27 -2.00 17.24
N THR A 430 -12.06 -1.97 16.68
CA THR A 430 -10.81 -2.18 17.43
C THR A 430 -10.63 -1.09 18.50
N GLY A 431 -10.80 0.19 18.15
CA GLY A 431 -10.68 1.29 19.11
C GLY A 431 -11.73 1.23 20.23
N ALA A 432 -12.99 0.96 19.88
CA ALA A 432 -14.08 0.83 20.85
C ALA A 432 -13.88 -0.36 21.81
N LEU A 433 -13.35 -1.50 21.32
CA LEU A 433 -13.04 -2.65 22.16
C LEU A 433 -11.90 -2.35 23.14
N CYS A 434 -10.84 -1.67 22.71
CA CYS A 434 -9.79 -1.22 23.61
C CYS A 434 -10.35 -0.22 24.65
N ALA A 435 -11.12 0.77 24.22
CA ALA A 435 -11.67 1.81 25.11
C ALA A 435 -12.65 1.24 26.15
N ALA A 436 -13.46 0.25 25.76
CA ALA A 436 -14.36 -0.45 26.67
C ALA A 436 -13.63 -1.30 27.74
N ALA A 437 -12.35 -1.64 27.54
CA ALA A 437 -11.56 -2.46 28.47
C ALA A 437 -10.75 -1.64 29.49
N VAL A 438 -10.47 -0.37 29.19
CA VAL A 438 -9.80 0.58 30.12
C VAL A 438 -10.46 0.60 31.51
N PRO A 439 -11.78 0.83 31.67
CA PRO A 439 -12.41 0.93 33.00
C PRO A 439 -12.42 -0.38 33.81
N PHE A 440 -12.06 -1.52 33.21
CA PHE A 440 -11.94 -2.81 33.88
C PHE A 440 -10.49 -3.20 34.19
N GLY A 441 -9.50 -2.37 33.81
CA GLY A 441 -8.07 -2.71 33.94
C GLY A 441 -7.59 -3.83 33.01
N LEU A 442 -8.41 -4.22 32.02
CA LEU A 442 -8.16 -5.40 31.16
C LEU A 442 -7.35 -5.08 29.88
N LEU A 443 -6.94 -3.82 29.67
CA LEU A 443 -6.24 -3.41 28.44
C LEU A 443 -4.73 -3.63 28.55
N ASP A 444 -4.32 -4.87 28.29
CA ASP A 444 -2.93 -5.31 28.20
C ASP A 444 -2.48 -5.57 26.73
N HIS A 445 -1.29 -6.14 26.56
CA HIS A 445 -0.76 -6.49 25.24
C HIS A 445 -1.51 -7.67 24.60
N HIS A 446 -2.08 -8.60 25.38
CA HIS A 446 -2.91 -9.68 24.85
C HIS A 446 -4.22 -9.15 24.26
N LEU A 447 -4.90 -8.24 24.95
CA LEU A 447 -6.13 -7.63 24.46
C LEU A 447 -5.86 -6.69 23.29
N GLY A 448 -4.76 -5.93 23.28
CA GLY A 448 -4.33 -5.15 22.12
C GLY A 448 -4.14 -5.99 20.86
N ALA A 449 -3.52 -7.16 20.97
CA ALA A 449 -3.41 -8.12 19.86
C ALA A 449 -4.76 -8.75 19.47
N THR A 450 -5.58 -9.09 20.46
CA THR A 450 -6.92 -9.67 20.24
C THR A 450 -7.86 -8.68 19.55
N ALA A 451 -7.82 -7.40 19.90
CA ALA A 451 -8.62 -6.35 19.30
C ALA A 451 -8.25 -6.07 17.82
N LEU A 452 -6.97 -6.25 17.46
CA LEU A 452 -6.54 -6.23 16.05
C LEU A 452 -7.05 -7.46 15.28
N LEU A 453 -6.95 -8.66 15.87
CA LEU A 453 -7.43 -9.92 15.29
C LEU A 453 -8.95 -9.91 15.05
N LEU A 454 -9.72 -9.54 16.07
CA LEU A 454 -11.18 -9.37 15.98
C LEU A 454 -11.56 -8.28 14.99
N GLY A 455 -10.80 -7.19 14.92
CA GLY A 455 -10.96 -6.15 13.90
C GLY A 455 -10.90 -6.70 12.47
N PHE A 456 -9.92 -7.55 12.15
CA PHE A 456 -9.86 -8.20 10.83
C PHE A 456 -11.01 -9.20 10.59
N ALA A 457 -11.54 -9.83 11.64
CA ALA A 457 -12.71 -10.72 11.54
C ALA A 457 -14.00 -9.93 11.26
N VAL A 458 -14.20 -8.78 11.92
CA VAL A 458 -15.28 -7.83 11.64
C VAL A 458 -15.18 -7.31 10.20
N GLU A 459 -13.99 -6.94 9.72
CA GLU A 459 -13.78 -6.52 8.33
C GLU A 459 -14.24 -7.59 7.33
N ALA A 460 -13.82 -8.84 7.54
CA ALA A 460 -14.20 -9.97 6.71
C ALA A 460 -15.72 -10.23 6.72
N LEU A 461 -16.37 -10.12 7.89
CA LEU A 461 -17.82 -10.24 8.04
C LEU A 461 -18.57 -9.15 7.26
N VAL A 462 -18.16 -7.88 7.39
CA VAL A 462 -18.81 -6.76 6.69
C VAL A 462 -18.72 -6.91 5.17
N VAL A 463 -17.54 -7.22 4.62
CA VAL A 463 -17.40 -7.42 3.15
C VAL A 463 -18.20 -8.65 2.68
N ARG A 464 -18.21 -9.75 3.46
CA ARG A 464 -19.05 -10.92 3.18
C ARG A 464 -20.55 -10.58 3.15
N GLN A 465 -21.03 -9.73 4.06
CA GLN A 465 -22.42 -9.28 4.11
C GLN A 465 -22.78 -8.35 2.96
N GLY A 466 -21.93 -7.36 2.66
CA GLY A 466 -22.10 -6.46 1.51
C GLY A 466 -22.13 -7.22 0.18
N GLY A 467 -21.29 -8.26 0.05
CA GLY A 467 -21.29 -9.19 -1.09
C GLY A 467 -22.56 -10.06 -1.20
N LYS A 468 -23.30 -10.28 -0.10
CA LYS A 468 -24.60 -11.00 -0.09
C LYS A 468 -25.79 -10.09 -0.40
N ARG A 469 -25.89 -8.90 0.20
CA ARG A 469 -27.07 -8.01 0.03
C ARG A 469 -27.34 -7.68 -1.44
N HIS A 470 -26.31 -7.30 -2.19
CA HIS A 470 -26.42 -7.03 -3.64
C HIS A 470 -26.44 -8.30 -4.53
N ARG A 471 -26.82 -9.46 -3.98
CA ARG A 471 -27.22 -10.66 -4.77
C ARG A 471 -28.75 -10.87 -4.75
N ARG A 472 -29.50 -9.96 -4.12
CA ARG A 472 -30.98 -9.97 -4.02
C ARG A 472 -31.68 -8.79 -4.72
N LEU A 473 -30.92 -7.89 -5.34
CA LEU A 473 -31.51 -6.93 -6.29
C LEU A 473 -31.61 -7.63 -7.66
N PRO A 474 -32.74 -7.54 -8.37
CA PRO A 474 -32.82 -7.98 -9.76
C PRO A 474 -31.88 -7.14 -10.63
N LEU A 475 -31.63 -7.64 -11.84
CA LEU A 475 -30.97 -6.87 -12.89
C LEU A 475 -32.07 -6.16 -13.68
N GLU A 476 -32.06 -4.83 -13.59
CA GLU A 476 -32.65 -3.90 -14.55
C GLU A 476 -31.52 -3.32 -15.42
#